data_AF-A0A1V3MTY8-F1
#
_entry.id   AF-A0A1V3MTY8-F1
#
_cell.length_a   1.000
_cell.length_b   1.000
_cell.length_c   1.000
_cell.angle_alpha   90.00
_cell.angle_beta   90.00
_cell.angle_gamma   90.00
#
_symmetry.space_group_name_H-M   'P 1'
#
loop_
_entity.id
_entity.type
_entity.pdbx_description
1 polymer ?
#
loop_
_entity_poly.entity_id
_entity_poly.type
_entity_poly.pdbx_seq_one_letter_code
_entity_poly.pdbx_strand_id
1 'polypeptide(L)'
;MITLVLILSAVFAIVAFLVTEENADSSLSGYNTLSTAEKQQFNIKEFIPFFKKFHLLLALSYLVISLLLIFAISSYWAKIFIVTYPLLAYIFFIWKANSFFIKRNKKQHIYSLIVECLLFIVLLVIMIQFFKN
;
A
#
# COMPACT_ATOMS: atom_id res chain seq x y z
N MET A 1 6.65 20.42 -3.96
CA MET A 1 6.40 19.11 -4.64
C MET A 1 7.57 18.16 -4.45
N ILE A 2 8.80 18.55 -4.82
CA ILE A 2 9.98 17.65 -4.70
C ILE A 2 10.23 17.22 -3.24
N THR A 3 10.23 18.14 -2.28
CA THR A 3 10.40 17.79 -0.85
C THR A 3 9.38 16.76 -0.37
N LEU A 4 8.11 16.93 -0.77
CA LEU A 4 7.04 15.97 -0.47
C LEU A 4 7.32 14.59 -1.08
N VAL A 5 7.78 14.56 -2.34
CA VAL A 5 8.15 13.31 -3.02
C VAL A 5 9.27 12.60 -2.27
N LEU A 6 10.33 13.33 -1.92
CA LEU A 6 11.48 12.76 -1.20
C LEU A 6 11.08 12.21 0.18
N ILE A 7 10.29 12.96 0.94
CA ILE A 7 9.80 12.54 2.26
C ILE A 7 8.92 11.29 2.12
N LEU A 8 7.94 11.28 1.22
CA LEU A 8 7.04 10.13 1.07
C LEU A 8 7.76 8.89 0.54
N SER A 9 8.68 9.04 -0.42
CA SER A 9 9.54 7.93 -0.85
C SER A 9 10.37 7.36 0.29
N ALA A 10 10.97 8.22 1.12
CA ALA A 10 11.70 7.79 2.30
C ALA A 10 10.80 7.07 3.31
N VAL A 11 9.60 7.59 3.57
CA VAL A 11 8.62 6.94 4.45
C VAL A 11 8.25 5.55 3.92
N PHE A 12 7.93 5.40 2.64
CA PHE A 12 7.64 4.08 2.06
C PHE A 12 8.83 3.13 2.18
N ALA A 13 10.05 3.61 1.94
CA ALA A 13 11.25 2.80 2.09
C ALA A 13 11.47 2.36 3.55
N ILE A 14 11.28 3.26 4.52
CA ILE A 14 11.41 2.96 5.96
C ILE A 14 10.36 1.93 6.39
N VAL A 15 9.10 2.10 5.96
CA VAL A 15 8.01 1.17 6.28
C VAL A 15 8.38 -0.26 5.89
N ALA A 16 9.09 -0.47 4.79
CA ALA A 16 9.55 -1.79 4.34
C ALA A 16 10.36 -2.59 5.37
N PHE A 17 10.93 -1.93 6.38
CA PHE A 17 11.75 -2.53 7.44
C PHE A 17 11.11 -2.49 8.83
N LEU A 18 9.93 -1.88 8.98
CA LEU A 18 9.26 -1.79 10.29
C LEU A 18 8.66 -3.14 10.74
N VAL A 19 8.36 -4.02 9.79
CA VAL A 19 7.68 -5.29 10.06
C VAL A 19 8.63 -6.46 9.82
N THR A 20 8.76 -7.32 10.82
CA THR A 20 9.51 -8.58 10.80
C THR A 20 8.60 -9.73 11.25
N GLU A 21 9.05 -10.98 11.10
CA GLU A 21 8.31 -12.13 11.64
C GLU A 21 8.15 -12.03 13.17
N GLU A 22 9.17 -11.53 13.86
CA GLU A 22 9.21 -11.44 15.33
C GLU A 22 8.25 -10.38 15.89
N ASN A 23 8.08 -9.25 15.18
CA ASN A 23 7.24 -8.15 15.63
C ASN A 23 5.88 -8.06 14.92
N ALA A 24 5.58 -8.99 14.01
CA ALA A 24 4.35 -8.98 13.22
C ALA A 24 3.09 -8.88 14.11
N ASP A 25 3.12 -9.48 15.29
CA ASP A 25 1.98 -9.49 16.20
C ASP A 25 1.65 -8.10 16.78
N SER A 26 2.64 -7.25 17.01
CA SER A 26 2.43 -5.88 17.49
C SER A 26 2.31 -4.88 16.34
N SER A 27 3.02 -5.10 15.23
CA SER A 27 3.15 -4.15 14.12
C SER A 27 2.07 -4.30 13.05
N LEU A 28 1.46 -5.48 12.88
CA LEU A 28 0.42 -5.72 11.87
C LEU A 28 -0.94 -5.91 12.54
N SER A 29 -1.75 -4.86 12.61
CA SER A 29 -3.10 -4.92 13.23
C SER A 29 -3.99 -6.02 12.64
N GLY A 30 -3.92 -6.23 11.31
CA GLY A 30 -4.66 -7.30 10.64
C GLY A 30 -4.18 -8.72 11.01
N TYR A 31 -2.92 -8.89 11.43
CA TYR A 31 -2.39 -10.16 11.93
C TYR A 31 -2.64 -10.30 13.43
N ASN A 32 -2.41 -9.24 14.21
CA ASN A 32 -2.64 -9.17 15.65
C ASN A 32 -4.06 -9.63 16.04
N THR A 33 -5.06 -9.15 15.30
CA THR A 33 -6.48 -9.43 15.54
C THR A 33 -6.91 -10.86 15.19
N LEU A 34 -6.06 -11.63 14.52
CA LEU A 34 -6.34 -13.04 14.24
C LEU A 34 -6.24 -13.87 15.53
N SER A 35 -7.15 -14.82 15.69
CA SER A 35 -6.99 -15.87 16.70
C SER A 35 -5.76 -16.73 16.40
N THR A 36 -5.25 -17.47 17.39
CA THR A 36 -4.11 -18.39 17.21
C THR A 36 -4.35 -19.40 16.08
N ALA A 37 -5.58 -19.90 15.94
CA ALA A 37 -5.96 -20.82 14.86
C ALA A 37 -5.92 -20.15 13.48
N GLU A 38 -6.33 -18.88 13.38
CA GLU A 38 -6.29 -18.12 12.13
C GLU A 38 -4.84 -17.72 11.76
N LYS A 39 -4.00 -17.38 12.74
CA LYS A 39 -2.57 -17.10 12.54
C LYS A 39 -1.84 -18.29 11.93
N GLN A 40 -2.17 -19.51 12.34
CA GLN A 40 -1.63 -20.75 11.74
C GLN A 40 -2.04 -20.94 10.27
N GLN A 41 -3.12 -20.29 9.82
CA GLN A 41 -3.57 -20.31 8.43
C GLN A 41 -2.99 -19.16 7.60
N PHE A 42 -2.18 -18.27 8.19
CA PHE A 42 -1.57 -17.15 7.50
C PHE A 42 -0.07 -17.39 7.30
N ASN A 43 0.39 -17.38 6.05
CA ASN A 43 1.80 -17.59 5.73
C ASN A 43 2.62 -16.32 5.97
N ILE A 44 2.92 -16.04 7.24
CA ILE A 44 3.69 -14.85 7.66
C ILE A 44 5.09 -14.83 7.04
N LYS A 45 5.72 -16.01 6.89
CA LYS A 45 7.07 -16.16 6.33
C LYS A 45 7.19 -15.71 4.88
N GLU A 46 6.14 -15.92 4.08
CA GLU A 46 6.10 -15.40 2.70
C GLU A 46 5.56 -13.97 2.63
N PHE A 47 4.68 -13.59 3.56
CA PHE A 47 4.12 -12.24 3.61
C PHE A 47 5.19 -11.18 3.92
N ILE A 48 6.11 -11.43 4.85
CA ILE A 48 7.13 -10.43 5.25
C ILE A 48 8.05 -10.03 4.08
N PRO A 49 8.64 -10.97 3.31
CA PRO A 49 9.38 -10.64 2.08
C PRO A 49 8.54 -9.89 1.05
N PHE A 50 7.27 -10.25 0.88
CA PHE A 50 6.34 -9.53 0.00
C PHE A 50 6.11 -8.09 0.47
N PHE A 51 5.83 -7.89 1.76
CA PHE A 51 5.63 -6.59 2.39
C PHE A 51 6.83 -5.67 2.16
N LYS A 52 8.03 -6.19 2.43
CA LYS A 52 9.28 -5.45 2.21
C LYS A 52 9.48 -5.09 0.74
N LYS A 53 9.33 -6.07 -0.16
CA LYS A 53 9.49 -5.86 -1.60
C LYS A 53 8.47 -4.85 -2.14
N PHE A 54 7.21 -4.94 -1.72
CA PHE A 54 6.16 -4.02 -2.13
C PHE A 54 6.51 -2.57 -1.75
N HIS A 55 6.88 -2.32 -0.50
CA HIS A 55 7.16 -0.97 -0.02
C HIS A 55 8.44 -0.37 -0.63
N LEU A 56 9.48 -1.19 -0.87
CA LEU A 56 10.68 -0.74 -1.59
C LEU A 56 10.38 -0.42 -3.06
N LEU A 57 9.60 -1.26 -3.74
CA LEU A 57 9.18 -0.99 -5.12
C LEU A 57 8.29 0.26 -5.18
N LEU A 58 7.36 0.43 -4.24
CA LEU A 58 6.53 1.62 -4.13
C LEU A 58 7.39 2.86 -3.92
N ALA A 59 8.35 2.83 -2.99
CA ALA A 59 9.26 3.95 -2.72
C ALA A 59 10.04 4.38 -3.97
N LEU A 60 10.64 3.40 -4.66
CA LEU A 60 11.46 3.63 -5.85
C LEU A 60 10.63 4.12 -7.04
N SER A 61 9.53 3.43 -7.35
CA SER A 61 8.64 3.82 -8.45
C SER A 61 7.99 5.18 -8.20
N TYR A 62 7.52 5.44 -6.97
CA TYR A 62 6.97 6.74 -6.59
C TYR A 62 8.00 7.86 -6.76
N LEU A 63 9.26 7.65 -6.35
CA LEU A 63 10.34 8.62 -6.53
C LEU A 63 10.60 8.89 -8.01
N VAL A 64 10.94 7.83 -8.76
CA VAL A 64 11.41 7.94 -10.15
C VAL A 64 10.31 8.51 -11.05
N ILE A 65 9.08 8.01 -10.95
CA ILE A 65 7.98 8.46 -11.79
C ILE A 65 7.56 9.88 -11.42
N SER A 66 7.55 10.24 -10.13
CA SER A 66 7.24 11.63 -9.73
C SER A 66 8.28 12.61 -10.26
N LEU A 67 9.58 12.30 -10.15
CA LEU A 67 10.64 13.17 -10.67
C LEU A 67 10.57 13.29 -12.20
N LEU A 68 10.33 12.18 -12.91
CA LEU A 68 10.12 12.18 -14.36
C LEU A 68 8.95 13.08 -14.74
N LEU A 69 7.80 12.96 -14.06
CA LEU A 69 6.62 13.78 -14.34
C LEU A 69 6.88 15.27 -14.05
N ILE A 70 7.54 15.58 -12.92
CA ILE A 70 7.83 16.97 -12.52
C ILE A 70 8.77 17.66 -13.51
N PHE A 71 9.84 16.98 -13.92
CA PHE A 71 10.91 17.63 -14.69
C PHE A 71 10.80 17.43 -16.21
N ALA A 72 10.19 16.34 -16.68
CA ALA A 72 10.22 15.99 -18.10
C ALA A 72 8.84 16.00 -18.79
N ILE A 73 7.73 16.01 -18.04
CA ILE A 73 6.39 15.84 -18.64
C ILE A 73 5.46 17.02 -18.29
N SER A 74 4.98 17.08 -17.05
CA SER A 74 4.05 18.13 -16.62
C SER A 74 3.87 18.12 -15.10
N SER A 75 3.95 19.30 -14.52
CA SER A 75 3.64 19.49 -13.10
C SER A 75 2.17 19.20 -12.77
N TYR A 76 1.25 19.29 -13.74
CA TYR A 76 -0.16 18.92 -13.55
C TYR A 76 -0.31 17.40 -13.40
N TRP A 77 0.23 16.62 -14.34
CA TRP A 77 0.23 15.14 -14.26
C TRP A 77 0.97 14.62 -13.03
N ALA A 78 2.06 15.30 -12.62
CA ALA A 78 2.76 14.98 -11.39
C ALA A 78 1.88 15.12 -10.15
N LYS A 79 1.05 16.17 -10.04
CA LYS A 79 0.13 16.35 -8.89
C LYS A 79 -0.87 15.21 -8.80
N ILE A 80 -1.46 14.81 -9.93
CA ILE A 80 -2.39 13.69 -9.99
C ILE A 80 -1.70 12.41 -9.53
N PHE A 81 -0.53 12.09 -10.09
CA PHE A 81 0.22 10.88 -9.77
C PHE A 81 0.62 10.80 -8.29
N ILE A 82 1.18 11.88 -7.75
CA ILE A 82 1.65 11.97 -6.35
C ILE A 82 0.55 11.60 -5.35
N VAL A 83 -0.70 11.96 -5.64
CA VAL A 83 -1.84 11.67 -4.75
C VAL A 83 -2.44 10.30 -5.04
N THR A 84 -2.60 9.94 -6.31
CA THR A 84 -3.41 8.78 -6.71
C THR A 84 -2.63 7.47 -6.73
N TYR A 85 -1.32 7.51 -7.02
CA TYR A 85 -0.51 6.31 -7.16
C TYR A 85 -0.37 5.50 -5.88
N PRO A 86 -0.10 6.10 -4.69
CA PRO A 86 -0.08 5.34 -3.44
C PRO A 86 -1.41 4.64 -3.15
N LEU A 87 -2.55 5.29 -3.41
CA LEU A 87 -3.87 4.69 -3.18
C LEU A 87 -4.07 3.43 -4.03
N LEU A 88 -3.76 3.52 -5.33
CA LEU A 88 -3.81 2.37 -6.24
C LEU A 88 -2.86 1.26 -5.81
N ALA A 89 -1.65 1.60 -5.40
CA ALA A 89 -0.67 0.63 -4.91
C ALA A 89 -1.16 -0.09 -3.64
N TYR A 90 -1.76 0.63 -2.69
CA TYR A 90 -2.29 0.03 -1.47
C TYR A 90 -3.54 -0.82 -1.70
N ILE A 91 -4.40 -0.47 -2.66
CA ILE A 91 -5.51 -1.35 -3.10
C ILE A 91 -4.94 -2.69 -3.57
N PHE A 92 -3.94 -2.67 -4.46
CA PHE A 92 -3.27 -3.88 -4.93
C PHE A 92 -2.61 -4.65 -3.79
N PHE A 93 -1.94 -3.96 -2.87
CA PHE A 93 -1.27 -4.57 -1.73
C PHE A 93 -2.25 -5.33 -0.83
N ILE A 94 -3.39 -4.72 -0.47
CA ILE A 94 -4.41 -5.34 0.38
C ILE A 94 -5.02 -6.56 -0.32
N TRP A 95 -5.35 -6.42 -1.60
CA TRP A 95 -5.87 -7.53 -2.40
C TRP A 95 -4.88 -8.71 -2.41
N LYS A 96 -3.59 -8.43 -2.69
CA LYS A 96 -2.55 -9.44 -2.73
C LYS A 96 -2.25 -10.03 -1.34
N ALA A 97 -2.33 -9.23 -0.27
CA ALA A 97 -2.12 -9.66 1.11
C ALA A 97 -3.10 -10.79 1.52
N ASN A 98 -4.34 -10.77 1.02
CA ASN A 98 -5.31 -11.84 1.28
C ASN A 98 -4.90 -13.19 0.68
N SER A 99 -4.05 -13.22 -0.34
CA SER A 99 -3.59 -14.46 -0.96
C SER A 99 -2.60 -15.27 -0.09
N PHE A 100 -2.10 -14.68 1.01
CA PHE A 100 -1.22 -15.36 1.96
C PHE A 100 -1.97 -16.20 3.01
N PHE A 101 -3.30 -16.20 2.99
CA PHE A 101 -4.09 -17.17 3.75
C PHE A 101 -4.13 -18.52 3.03
N ILE A 102 -3.69 -19.59 3.70
CA ILE A 102 -3.75 -20.98 3.22
C ILE A 102 -5.20 -21.37 2.89
N LYS A 103 -6.13 -21.00 3.77
CA LYS A 103 -7.58 -21.09 3.56
C LYS A 103 -8.18 -19.70 3.68
N ARG A 104 -9.04 -19.33 2.71
CA ARG A 104 -9.69 -18.01 2.68
C ARG A 104 -10.41 -17.72 3.99
N ASN A 105 -9.89 -16.74 4.74
CA ASN A 105 -10.59 -16.21 5.91
C ASN A 105 -11.70 -15.27 5.42
N LYS A 106 -12.97 -15.70 5.56
CA LYS A 106 -14.14 -14.94 5.07
C LYS A 106 -14.24 -13.55 5.70
N LYS A 107 -13.99 -13.45 7.02
CA LYS A 107 -14.06 -12.17 7.75
C LYS A 107 -12.99 -11.21 7.24
N GLN A 108 -11.74 -11.65 7.20
CA GLN A 108 -10.62 -10.83 6.72
C GLN A 108 -10.80 -10.41 5.26
N HIS A 109 -11.33 -11.31 4.43
CA HIS A 109 -11.61 -11.00 3.04
C HIS A 109 -12.69 -9.92 2.88
N ILE A 110 -13.78 -9.98 3.65
CA ILE A 110 -14.83 -8.95 3.64
C ILE A 110 -14.26 -7.60 4.12
N TYR A 111 -13.48 -7.58 5.20
CA TYR A 111 -12.84 -6.35 5.67
C TYR A 111 -11.91 -5.75 4.62
N SER A 112 -11.11 -6.58 3.95
CA SER A 112 -10.25 -6.14 2.86
C SER A 112 -11.04 -5.52 1.71
N LEU A 113 -12.13 -6.14 1.27
CA LEU A 113 -13.00 -5.59 0.23
C LEU A 113 -13.62 -4.25 0.62
N ILE A 114 -14.02 -4.09 1.89
CA ILE A 114 -14.57 -2.81 2.40
C ILE A 114 -13.51 -1.72 2.32
N VAL A 115 -12.28 -2.01 2.77
CA VAL A 115 -11.18 -1.03 2.74
C VAL A 115 -10.76 -0.71 1.31
N GLU A 116 -10.64 -1.71 0.45
CA GLU A 116 -10.34 -1.52 -0.98
C GLU A 116 -11.40 -0.66 -1.68
N CYS A 117 -12.69 -0.91 -1.41
CA CYS A 117 -13.80 -0.12 -1.94
C CYS A 117 -13.74 1.33 -1.44
N LEU A 118 -13.50 1.54 -0.14
CA LEU A 118 -13.35 2.87 0.44
C LEU A 118 -12.19 3.64 -0.21
N LEU A 119 -11.01 3.01 -0.34
CA LEU A 119 -9.85 3.61 -1.00
C LEU A 119 -10.13 3.92 -2.47
N PHE A 120 -10.87 3.06 -3.16
CA PHE A 120 -11.28 3.28 -4.55
C PHE A 120 -12.25 4.46 -4.67
N ILE A 121 -13.21 4.60 -3.77
CA ILE A 121 -14.12 5.76 -3.73
C ILE A 121 -13.31 7.05 -3.49
N VAL A 122 -12.39 7.05 -2.52
CA VAL A 122 -11.51 8.21 -2.25
C VAL A 122 -10.70 8.56 -3.50
N LEU A 123 -10.14 7.57 -4.18
CA LEU A 123 -9.42 7.75 -5.44
C LEU A 123 -10.30 8.39 -6.52
N LEU A 124 -11.53 7.91 -6.71
CA LEU A 124 -12.47 8.48 -7.69
C LEU A 124 -12.84 9.93 -7.36
N VAL A 125 -13.09 10.24 -6.08
CA VAL A 125 -13.40 11.62 -5.65
C VAL A 125 -12.24 12.56 -5.95
N ILE A 126 -11.01 12.15 -5.63
CA ILE A 126 -9.80 12.92 -5.92
C ILE A 126 -9.64 13.14 -7.43
N MET A 127 -9.83 12.08 -8.24
CA MET A 127 -9.75 12.18 -9.69
C MET A 127 -10.78 13.17 -10.25
N ILE A 128 -12.04 13.09 -9.80
CA ILE A 128 -13.10 14.03 -10.21
C ILE A 128 -12.72 15.48 -9.87
N GLN A 129 -12.11 15.73 -8.72
CA GLN A 129 -11.66 17.09 -8.35
C GLN A 129 -10.57 17.60 -9.28
N PHE A 130 -9.62 16.74 -9.69
CA PHE A 130 -8.58 17.13 -10.63
C PHE A 130 -9.14 17.48 -12.01
N PHE A 131 -10.13 16.74 -12.52
CA PHE A 131 -10.71 17.01 -13.85
C PHE A 131 -11.73 18.15 -13.88
N LYS A 132 -12.19 18.62 -12.72
CA LYS A 132 -13.08 19.78 -12.62
C LYS A 132 -12.35 21.12 -12.58
N ASN A 133 -11.08 21.12 -12.19
CA ASN A 133 -10.23 22.31 -12.02
C ASN A 133 -9.23 22.45 -13.17
#